data_AF-A0A8C6Y5Y3-F1
#
_entry.id   AF-A0A8C6Y5Y3-F1
#
_cell.length_a   1.000
_cell.length_b   1.000
_cell.length_c   1.000
_cell.angle_alpha   90.00
_cell.angle_beta   90.00
_cell.angle_gamma   90.00
#
_symmetry.space_group_name_H-M   'P 1'
#
loop_
_entity.id
_entity.type
_entity.pdbx_description
1 polymer ?
#
loop_
_entity_poly.entity_id
_entity_poly.type
_entity_poly.pdbx_seq_one_letter_code
_entity_poly.pdbx_strand_id
1 'polypeptide(L)'
;MSVCVSYFLVLWRNQNDHVWWKYRKTKEFWQRIQKWLEEMLGHKIEFKPEFSLLGIITEKYNKEEIYLIIHVIMAARLAFSQMWKNK
;
A
#
# COMPACT_ATOMS: atom_id res chain seq x y z
N MET A 1 -4.17 -20.11 -5.95
CA MET A 1 -4.37 -18.64 -5.75
C MET A 1 -5.51 -18.26 -4.80
N SER A 2 -6.36 -19.18 -4.31
CA SER A 2 -7.61 -18.81 -3.62
C SER A 2 -7.53 -18.72 -2.08
N VAL A 3 -6.47 -19.17 -1.42
CA VAL A 3 -6.43 -19.23 0.06
C VAL A 3 -5.71 -18.03 0.71
N CYS A 4 -4.72 -17.42 0.03
CA CYS A 4 -3.98 -16.27 0.58
C CYS A 4 -4.80 -14.97 0.59
N VAL A 5 -5.76 -14.81 -0.33
CA VAL A 5 -6.63 -13.61 -0.38
C VAL A 5 -7.62 -13.62 0.80
N SER A 6 -8.07 -14.81 1.21
CA SER A 6 -9.06 -14.98 2.27
C SER A 6 -8.47 -14.65 3.65
N TYR A 7 -7.23 -15.05 3.95
CA TYR A 7 -6.59 -14.67 5.21
C TYR A 7 -6.26 -13.18 5.28
N PHE A 8 -5.88 -12.56 4.14
CA PHE A 8 -5.63 -11.12 4.09
C PHE A 8 -6.92 -10.32 4.29
N LEU A 9 -8.02 -10.71 3.66
CA LEU A 9 -9.32 -10.04 3.85
C LEU A 9 -9.94 -10.32 5.23
N VAL A 10 -9.75 -11.50 5.82
CA VAL A 10 -10.30 -11.83 7.15
C VAL A 10 -9.53 -11.16 8.29
N LEU A 11 -8.20 -11.02 8.18
CA LEU A 11 -7.41 -10.22 9.13
C LEU A 11 -7.60 -8.72 8.95
N TRP A 12 -7.92 -8.27 7.73
CA TRP A 12 -8.11 -6.84 7.41
C TRP A 12 -9.53 -6.34 7.69
N ARG A 13 -10.58 -7.15 7.46
CA ARG A 13 -11.99 -6.79 7.72
C ARG A 13 -12.33 -6.71 9.22
N ASN A 14 -11.53 -7.30 10.10
CA ASN A 14 -11.77 -7.33 11.56
C ASN A 14 -10.96 -6.30 12.38
N GLN A 15 -10.22 -5.38 11.74
CA GLN A 15 -9.59 -4.26 12.44
C GLN A 15 -10.08 -2.94 11.88
N ASN A 16 -11.13 -2.40 12.52
CA ASN A 16 -11.55 -0.99 12.53
C ASN A 16 -10.76 -0.09 11.56
N ASP A 17 -11.39 0.21 10.41
CA ASP A 17 -10.86 0.84 9.18
C ASP A 17 -10.09 2.18 9.30
N HIS A 18 -9.70 2.63 10.49
CA HIS A 18 -8.95 3.88 10.69
C HIS A 18 -7.82 3.81 11.73
N VAL A 19 -7.59 2.68 12.41
CA VAL A 19 -6.62 2.65 13.54
C VAL A 19 -5.17 2.57 13.05
N TRP A 20 -4.89 1.75 12.03
CA TRP A 20 -3.52 1.57 11.53
C TRP A 20 -2.98 2.82 10.82
N TRP A 21 -3.83 3.59 10.14
CA TRP A 21 -3.47 4.86 9.50
C TRP A 21 -3.16 5.96 10.53
N LYS A 22 -3.75 5.86 11.72
CA LYS A 22 -3.42 6.73 12.86
C LYS A 22 -2.08 6.35 13.53
N TYR A 23 -1.55 5.14 13.28
CA TYR A 23 -0.29 4.71 13.87
C TYR A 23 0.92 5.34 13.17
N ARG A 24 1.69 6.12 13.94
CA ARG A 24 2.79 6.95 13.40
C ARG A 24 3.80 6.16 12.57
N LYS A 25 4.25 4.99 13.04
CA LYS A 25 5.26 4.20 12.31
C LYS A 25 4.73 3.65 10.99
N THR A 26 3.44 3.32 10.93
CA THR A 26 2.84 2.85 9.69
C THR A 26 2.72 3.99 8.70
N LYS A 27 2.32 5.18 9.16
CA LYS A 27 2.30 6.38 8.32
C LYS A 27 3.70 6.72 7.78
N GLU A 28 4.73 6.67 8.62
CA GLU A 28 6.13 6.89 8.23
C GLU A 28 6.60 5.89 7.17
N PHE A 29 6.26 4.59 7.32
CA PHE A 29 6.58 3.56 6.32
C PHE A 29 5.98 3.91 4.95
N TRP A 30 4.67 4.18 4.92
CA TRP A 30 3.97 4.45 3.68
C TRP A 30 4.38 5.78 3.03
N GLN A 31 4.70 6.80 3.83
CA GLN A 31 5.26 8.07 3.33
C GLN A 31 6.62 7.89 2.66
N ARG A 32 7.47 6.96 3.14
CA ARG A 32 8.73 6.63 2.48
C ARG A 32 8.50 5.98 1.12
N ILE A 33 7.56 5.04 1.04
CA ILE A 33 7.17 4.40 -0.23
C ILE A 33 6.62 5.43 -1.21
N GLN A 34 5.76 6.35 -0.74
CA GLN A 34 5.25 7.44 -1.57
C GLN A 34 6.38 8.31 -2.11
N LYS A 35 7.28 8.80 -1.25
CA LYS A 35 8.39 9.65 -1.67
C LYS A 35 9.25 8.97 -2.72
N TRP A 36 9.54 7.68 -2.54
CA TRP A 36 10.32 6.92 -3.50
C TRP A 36 9.61 6.77 -4.86
N LEU A 37 8.29 6.55 -4.85
CA LEU A 37 7.50 6.55 -6.08
C LEU A 37 7.49 7.91 -6.77
N GLU A 38 7.37 9.01 -6.02
CA GLU A 38 7.43 10.37 -6.59
C GLU A 38 8.79 10.68 -7.23
N GLU A 39 9.89 10.22 -6.62
CA GLU A 39 11.24 10.33 -7.19
C GLU A 39 11.38 9.53 -8.48
N MET A 40 10.79 8.32 -8.55
CA MET A 40 10.85 7.47 -9.73
C MET A 40 9.98 7.99 -10.88
N LEU A 41 8.82 8.57 -10.58
CA LEU A 41 7.88 9.07 -11.58
C LEU A 41 8.13 10.52 -11.98
N GLY A 42 8.87 11.29 -11.18
CA GLY A 42 9.17 12.70 -11.45
C GLY A 42 8.00 13.65 -11.20
N HIS A 43 6.89 13.18 -10.65
CA HIS A 43 5.74 14.01 -10.26
C HIS A 43 5.14 13.55 -8.93
N LYS A 44 4.39 14.44 -8.29
CA LYS A 44 3.70 14.15 -7.03
C LYS A 44 2.60 13.10 -7.22
N ILE A 45 2.39 12.28 -6.20
CA ILE A 45 1.35 11.25 -6.17
C ILE A 45 0.37 11.61 -5.07
N GLU A 46 -0.92 11.59 -5.37
CA GLU A 46 -1.94 11.80 -4.35
C GLU A 46 -2.08 10.52 -3.52
N PHE A 47 -1.44 10.50 -2.36
CA PHE A 47 -1.40 9.32 -1.53
C PHE A 47 -2.59 9.27 -0.58
N LYS A 48 -3.63 8.55 -1.01
CA LYS A 48 -4.79 8.25 -0.19
C LYS A 48 -4.66 6.87 0.47
N PRO A 49 -5.30 6.64 1.63
CA PRO A 49 -5.28 5.32 2.28
C PRO A 49 -5.71 4.18 1.35
N GLU A 50 -6.67 4.43 0.45
CA GLU A 50 -7.18 3.48 -0.55
C GLU A 50 -6.09 3.06 -1.54
N PHE A 51 -5.16 3.96 -1.84
CA PHE A 51 -3.99 3.68 -2.66
C PHE A 51 -3.05 2.70 -1.95
N SER A 52 -2.77 2.96 -0.66
CA SER A 52 -1.91 2.10 0.16
C SER A 52 -2.56 0.73 0.47
N LEU A 53 -3.87 0.71 0.66
CA LEU A 53 -4.66 -0.45 1.11
C LEU A 53 -5.18 -1.35 -0.01
N LEU A 54 -5.72 -0.73 -1.05
CA LEU A 54 -6.44 -1.43 -2.11
C LEU A 54 -5.61 -1.44 -3.39
N GLY A 55 -4.73 -0.46 -3.59
CA GLY A 55 -3.89 -0.37 -4.79
C GLY A 55 -4.73 0.12 -5.97
N ILE A 56 -5.84 0.77 -5.63
CA ILE A 56 -6.74 1.41 -6.58
C ILE A 56 -6.06 2.70 -6.99
N ILE A 57 -5.56 2.70 -8.21
CA ILE A 57 -4.95 3.85 -8.86
C ILE A 57 -6.03 4.49 -9.73
N THR A 58 -6.21 5.81 -9.60
CA THR A 58 -7.13 6.56 -10.45
C THR A 58 -6.59 6.69 -11.88
N GLU A 59 -7.46 6.91 -12.86
CA GLU A 59 -7.13 7.03 -14.31
C GLU A 59 -6.18 8.17 -14.67
N LYS A 60 -5.59 8.86 -13.68
CA LYS A 60 -4.70 10.00 -13.86
C LYS A 60 -3.28 9.62 -14.31
N TYR A 61 -2.92 8.34 -14.27
CA TYR A 61 -1.57 7.84 -14.57
C TYR A 61 -1.55 7.03 -15.87
N ASN A 62 -0.42 7.04 -16.59
CA ASN A 62 -0.25 6.20 -17.77
C ASN A 62 -0.07 4.72 -17.39
N LYS A 63 -0.06 3.84 -18.40
CA LYS A 63 -0.06 2.38 -18.17
C LYS A 63 1.24 1.92 -17.49
N GLU A 64 2.37 2.51 -17.86
CA GLU A 64 3.69 2.20 -17.32
C GLU A 64 3.80 2.64 -15.85
N GLU A 65 3.32 3.84 -15.54
CA GLU A 65 3.21 4.39 -14.18
C GLU A 65 2.32 3.50 -13.31
N ILE A 66 1.12 3.15 -13.79
CA ILE A 66 0.19 2.25 -13.10
C ILE A 66 0.89 0.93 -12.78
N TYR A 67 1.58 0.34 -13.76
CA TYR A 67 2.28 -0.92 -13.57
C TYR A 67 3.36 -0.81 -12.50
N LEU A 68 4.21 0.22 -12.57
CA LEU A 68 5.27 0.45 -11.58
C LEU A 68 4.67 0.61 -10.17
N ILE A 69 3.69 1.50 -10.03
CA ILE A 69 3.05 1.79 -8.75
C ILE A 69 2.45 0.52 -8.15
N ILE A 70 1.66 -0.25 -8.92
CA ILE A 70 1.02 -1.48 -8.42
C ILE A 70 2.08 -2.46 -7.89
N HIS A 71 3.16 -2.67 -8.64
CA HIS A 71 4.20 -3.62 -8.24
C HIS A 71 4.93 -3.19 -6.97
N VAL A 72 5.27 -1.90 -6.86
CA VAL A 72 5.91 -1.34 -5.67
C VAL A 72 4.99 -1.41 -4.45
N ILE A 73 3.73 -1.02 -4.60
CA ILE A 73 2.74 -1.09 -3.51
C ILE A 73 2.53 -2.55 -3.08
N MET A 74 2.44 -3.49 -4.02
CA MET A 74 2.32 -4.92 -3.71
C MET A 74 3.53 -5.45 -2.94
N ALA A 75 4.75 -5.11 -3.36
CA ALA A 75 5.97 -5.48 -2.65
C ALA A 75 6.01 -4.86 -1.23
N ALA A 76 5.65 -3.58 -1.11
CA ALA A 76 5.57 -2.88 0.18
C ALA A 76 4.55 -3.55 1.12
N ARG A 77 3.38 -3.97 0.62
CA ARG A 77 2.39 -4.72 1.40
C ARG A 77 2.93 -6.05 1.90
N LEU A 78 3.61 -6.81 1.04
CA LEU A 78 4.20 -8.09 1.43
C LEU A 78 5.22 -7.89 2.54
N ALA A 79 6.16 -6.96 2.38
CA ALA A 79 7.17 -6.62 3.39
C ALA A 79 6.53 -6.17 4.71
N PHE A 80 5.53 -5.28 4.63
CA PHE A 80 4.80 -4.79 5.78
C PHE A 80 4.06 -5.91 6.53
N SER A 81 3.44 -6.85 5.81
CA SER A 81 2.78 -8.01 6.43
C SER A 81 3.76 -8.96 7.12
N GLN A 82 4.96 -9.15 6.54
CA GLN A 82 6.01 -9.99 7.12
C GLN A 82 6.56 -9.39 8.42
N MET A 83 6.78 -8.06 8.44
CA MET A 83 7.17 -7.35 9.66
C MET A 83 6.16 -7.53 10.80
N TRP A 84 4.88 -7.70 10.48
CA TRP A 84 3.83 -7.89 11.47
C TRP A 84 3.69 -9.33 11.96
N LYS A 85 4.07 -10.32 11.15
CA LYS A 85 4.12 -11.74 11.56
C LYS A 85 5.29 -12.05 12.49
N ASN A 86 6.39 -11.30 12.35
CA ASN A 86 7.60 -11.47 13.16
C ASN A 86 7.57 -10.67 14.47
N LYS A 87 6.37 -10.34 14.96
CA LYS A 87 6.15 -9.52 16.16
C LYS A 87 5.07 -10.18 17.01
#